data_AF-A0A2N1D496-F1
#
_entry.id   AF-A0A2N1D496-F1
#
_cell.length_a   1.000
_cell.length_b   1.000
_cell.length_c   1.000
_cell.angle_alpha   90.00
_cell.angle_beta   90.00
_cell.angle_gamma   90.00
#
_symmetry.space_group_name_H-M   'P 1'
#
loop_
_entity.id
_entity.type
_entity.pdbx_description
1 polymer ?
#
loop_
_entity_poly.entity_id
_entity_poly.type
_entity_poly.pdbx_seq_one_letter_code
_entity_poly.pdbx_strand_id
1 'polypeptide(L)'
;MRVDNATGVRNLCAVAVRLRQTMPVNAATKFAIRTVLREAINKSNAEYKGNVNRKNCRYISTAAERQLSTDPAARLVADHAVPVSVSLRAFEGLEALSIDSVVALMAKYTIMILITPEEDKQLRQAGLVKSMPSDWNGEELLARYRAVGIEVKANPSFQPTASGGG
;
A
#
# COMPACT_ATOMS: atom_id res chain seq x y z
N MET A 1 20.75 -2.64 -15.52
CA MET A 1 20.72 -1.16 -15.39
C MET A 1 19.72 -0.80 -14.30
N ARG A 2 20.08 0.08 -13.36
CA ARG A 2 19.15 0.58 -12.33
C ARG A 2 18.40 1.79 -12.91
N VAL A 3 17.08 1.83 -12.76
CA VAL A 3 16.23 2.96 -13.18
C VAL A 3 15.69 3.69 -11.94
N ASP A 4 15.22 4.93 -12.12
CA ASP A 4 14.54 5.70 -11.08
C ASP A 4 13.18 5.08 -10.69
N ASN A 5 12.57 5.58 -9.61
CA ASN A 5 11.29 5.05 -9.12
C ASN A 5 10.14 5.26 -10.11
N ALA A 6 10.06 6.40 -10.79
CA ALA A 6 8.98 6.69 -11.72
C ALA A 6 9.02 5.75 -12.92
N THR A 7 10.19 5.58 -13.53
CA THR A 7 10.45 4.60 -14.59
C THR A 7 10.18 3.18 -14.09
N GLY A 8 10.62 2.85 -12.87
CA GLY A 8 10.38 1.56 -12.23
C GLY A 8 8.89 1.23 -12.05
N VAL A 9 8.10 2.19 -11.56
CA VAL A 9 6.63 2.05 -11.41
C VAL A 9 5.98 1.82 -12.77
N ARG A 10 6.32 2.62 -13.79
CA ARG A 10 5.77 2.47 -15.14
C ARG A 10 6.10 1.09 -15.72
N ASN A 11 7.33 0.61 -15.54
CA ASN A 11 7.74 -0.73 -15.99
C ASN A 11 6.94 -1.84 -15.30
N LEU A 12 6.73 -1.75 -13.98
CA LEU A 12 5.91 -2.73 -13.24
C LEU A 12 4.45 -2.71 -13.70
N CYS A 13 3.89 -1.53 -13.95
CA CYS A 13 2.54 -1.39 -14.50
C CYS A 13 2.45 -1.98 -15.92
N ALA A 14 3.44 -1.75 -16.76
CA ALA A 14 3.52 -2.33 -18.10
C ALA A 14 3.55 -3.87 -18.07
N VAL A 15 4.31 -4.46 -17.13
CA VAL A 15 4.31 -5.91 -16.91
C VAL A 15 2.92 -6.41 -16.51
N ALA A 16 2.24 -5.73 -15.56
CA ALA A 16 0.88 -6.10 -15.15
C ALA A 16 -0.12 -6.05 -16.31
N VAL A 17 -0.08 -4.97 -17.11
CA VAL A 17 -0.90 -4.80 -18.31
C VAL A 17 -0.65 -5.93 -19.31
N ARG A 18 0.63 -6.22 -19.61
CA ARG A 18 1.00 -7.29 -20.53
C ARG A 18 0.48 -8.65 -20.06
N LEU A 19 0.67 -8.97 -18.78
CA LEU A 19 0.15 -10.21 -18.19
C LEU A 19 -1.37 -10.30 -18.31
N ARG A 20 -2.10 -9.23 -18.01
CA ARG A 20 -3.57 -9.20 -18.15
C ARG A 20 -4.03 -9.38 -19.60
N GLN A 21 -3.26 -8.88 -20.58
CA GLN A 21 -3.61 -8.95 -21.99
C GLN A 21 -3.26 -10.28 -22.66
N THR A 22 -2.17 -10.94 -22.25
CA THR A 22 -1.63 -12.08 -23.02
C THR A 22 -1.68 -13.41 -22.29
N MET A 23 -1.85 -13.42 -20.97
CA MET A 23 -1.83 -14.66 -20.19
C MET A 23 -3.25 -15.11 -19.82
N PRO A 24 -3.50 -16.43 -19.74
CA PRO A 24 -4.78 -16.93 -19.26
C PRO A 24 -5.00 -16.56 -17.79
N VAL A 25 -6.27 -16.35 -17.42
CA VAL A 25 -6.68 -16.05 -16.05
C VAL A 25 -6.62 -17.32 -15.21
N ASN A 26 -5.58 -17.44 -14.40
CA ASN A 26 -5.40 -18.54 -13.45
C ASN A 26 -4.67 -18.06 -12.18
N ALA A 27 -4.50 -18.95 -11.20
CA ALA A 27 -3.87 -18.62 -9.92
C ALA A 27 -2.43 -18.08 -10.07
N ALA A 28 -1.64 -18.64 -11.00
CA ALA A 28 -0.27 -18.21 -11.22
C ALA A 28 -0.20 -16.81 -11.83
N THR A 29 -1.00 -16.53 -12.86
CA THR A 29 -1.08 -15.19 -13.48
C THR A 29 -1.58 -14.15 -12.48
N LYS A 30 -2.60 -14.48 -11.68
CA LYS A 30 -3.11 -13.59 -10.61
C LYS A 30 -2.03 -13.29 -9.56
N PHE A 31 -1.25 -14.30 -9.16
CA PHE A 31 -0.14 -14.11 -8.24
C PHE A 31 0.95 -13.21 -8.82
N ALA A 32 1.33 -13.39 -10.08
CA ALA A 32 2.32 -12.56 -10.77
C ALA A 32 1.87 -11.09 -10.85
N ILE A 33 0.63 -10.85 -11.31
CA ILE A 33 0.01 -9.51 -11.37
C ILE A 33 0.00 -8.86 -9.98
N ARG A 34 -0.45 -9.60 -8.95
CA ARG A 34 -0.46 -9.11 -7.56
C ARG A 34 0.91 -8.68 -7.08
N THR A 35 1.94 -9.46 -7.41
CA THR A 35 3.31 -9.20 -6.96
C THR A 35 3.85 -7.92 -7.59
N VAL A 36 3.71 -7.76 -8.91
CA VAL A 36 4.21 -6.56 -9.60
C VAL A 36 3.43 -5.31 -9.22
N LEU A 37 2.11 -5.40 -9.03
CA LEU A 37 1.29 -4.25 -8.62
C LEU A 37 1.54 -3.86 -7.16
N ARG A 38 1.76 -4.81 -6.25
CA ARG A 38 2.20 -4.49 -4.88
C ARG A 38 3.51 -3.69 -4.88
N GLU A 39 4.48 -4.11 -5.69
CA GLU A 39 5.75 -3.39 -5.81
C GLU A 39 5.57 -2.01 -6.45
N ALA A 40 4.66 -1.88 -7.43
CA ALA A 40 4.32 -0.59 -8.02
C ALA A 40 3.69 0.35 -6.98
N ILE A 41 2.78 -0.14 -6.12
CA ILE A 41 2.18 0.63 -5.02
C ILE A 41 3.27 1.12 -4.07
N ASN A 42 4.18 0.23 -3.63
CA ASN A 42 5.29 0.60 -2.74
C ASN A 42 6.13 1.74 -3.32
N LYS A 43 6.51 1.63 -4.60
CA LYS A 43 7.37 2.61 -5.29
C LYS A 43 6.65 3.88 -5.75
N SER A 44 5.32 3.85 -5.84
CA SER A 44 4.51 5.03 -6.20
C SER A 44 4.48 6.07 -5.07
N ASN A 45 4.93 5.69 -3.87
CA ASN A 45 5.26 6.66 -2.85
C ASN A 45 6.57 7.39 -3.22
N ALA A 46 6.49 8.70 -3.49
CA ALA A 46 7.67 9.54 -3.79
C ALA A 46 8.73 9.49 -2.68
N GLU A 47 8.29 9.19 -1.45
CA GLU A 47 9.11 9.11 -0.24
C GLU A 47 9.58 7.67 0.05
N TYR A 48 9.45 6.74 -0.91
CA TYR A 48 9.85 5.34 -0.76
C TYR A 48 11.34 5.18 -0.44
N LYS A 49 11.64 4.61 0.73
CA LYS A 49 13.00 4.37 1.26
C LYS A 49 13.46 2.93 1.10
N GLY A 50 13.07 2.29 0.01
CA GLY A 50 13.42 0.90 -0.27
C GLY A 50 12.70 -0.10 0.61
N ASN A 51 13.25 -1.31 0.73
CA ASN A 51 12.55 -2.48 1.27
C ASN A 51 12.42 -2.51 2.80
N VAL A 52 12.73 -1.41 3.49
CA VAL A 52 12.51 -1.29 4.94
C VAL A 52 11.13 -0.70 5.18
N ASN A 53 10.10 -1.53 5.14
CA ASN A 53 8.68 -1.12 5.16
C ASN A 53 8.33 -0.13 6.28
N ARG A 54 8.93 -0.28 7.47
CA ARG A 54 8.73 0.63 8.60
C ARG A 54 9.09 2.09 8.27
N LYS A 55 10.11 2.31 7.43
CA LYS A 55 10.53 3.65 6.99
C LYS A 55 9.57 4.27 5.97
N ASN A 56 8.69 3.48 5.38
CA ASN A 56 7.71 3.91 4.37
C ASN A 56 6.34 4.24 4.99
N CYS A 57 6.17 4.04 6.30
CA CYS A 57 4.91 4.27 6.99
C CYS A 57 4.75 5.75 7.35
N ARG A 58 3.93 6.47 6.59
CA ARG A 58 3.61 7.90 6.81
C ARG A 58 2.79 8.12 8.08
N TYR A 59 2.03 7.10 8.48
CA TYR A 59 1.21 7.14 9.69
C TYR A 59 1.61 6.03 10.68
N ILE A 60 1.23 6.22 11.94
CA ILE A 60 1.47 5.28 13.04
C ILE A 60 0.27 5.29 13.98
N SER A 61 -0.07 4.14 14.58
CA SER A 61 -1.07 4.11 15.66
C SER A 61 -0.49 4.62 16.97
N THR A 62 -1.33 5.16 17.85
CA THR A 62 -0.91 5.61 19.19
C THR A 62 -0.29 4.46 20.01
N ALA A 63 -0.80 3.23 19.85
CA ALA A 63 -0.23 2.06 20.51
C ALA A 63 1.14 1.67 19.95
N ALA A 64 1.30 1.69 18.62
CA ALA A 64 2.57 1.39 17.96
C ALA A 64 3.65 2.41 18.31
N GLU A 65 3.32 3.71 18.35
CA GLU A 65 4.27 4.75 18.77
C GLU A 65 4.73 4.54 20.21
N ARG A 66 3.81 4.23 21.14
CA ARG A 66 4.17 3.91 22.53
C ARG A 66 5.14 2.74 22.59
N GLN A 67 4.87 1.65 21.88
CA GLN A 67 5.79 0.51 21.83
C GLN A 67 7.17 0.91 21.29
N LEU A 68 7.24 1.74 20.24
CA LEU A 68 8.52 2.23 19.71
C LEU A 68 9.28 3.12 20.67
N SER A 69 8.57 3.94 21.45
CA SER A 69 9.19 4.82 22.44
C SER A 69 9.85 4.04 23.59
N THR A 70 9.30 2.86 23.91
CA THR A 70 9.85 1.95 24.92
C THR A 70 10.95 1.04 24.36
N ASP A 71 10.72 0.48 23.17
CA ASP A 71 11.66 -0.40 22.49
C ASP A 71 11.75 -0.02 21.00
N PRO A 72 12.86 0.61 20.57
CA PRO A 72 13.07 0.94 19.15
C PRO A 72 13.05 -0.28 18.23
N ALA A 73 13.32 -1.49 18.74
CA ALA A 73 13.28 -2.76 18.02
C ALA A 73 11.93 -3.48 18.10
N ALA A 74 10.90 -2.86 18.71
CA ALA A 74 9.59 -3.46 18.88
C ALA A 74 9.04 -3.99 17.55
N ARG A 75 8.49 -5.20 17.60
CA ARG A 75 7.90 -5.86 16.45
C ARG A 75 6.57 -5.22 16.09
N LEU A 76 6.55 -4.48 14.99
CA LEU A 76 5.37 -3.82 14.44
C LEU A 76 5.03 -4.31 13.04
N VAL A 77 3.82 -4.00 12.60
CA VAL A 77 3.28 -4.38 11.29
C VAL A 77 3.21 -3.13 10.42
N ALA A 78 3.86 -3.19 9.25
CA ALA A 78 3.70 -2.19 8.22
C ALA A 78 2.55 -2.61 7.29
N ASP A 79 1.46 -1.87 7.34
CA ASP A 79 0.20 -2.19 6.69
C ASP A 79 -0.13 -1.17 5.59
N HIS A 80 -0.80 -1.61 4.52
CA HIS A 80 -1.31 -0.68 3.50
C HIS A 80 -2.68 -0.21 3.90
N ALA A 81 -2.85 1.10 4.12
CA ALA A 81 -4.08 1.70 4.61
C ALA A 81 -5.32 1.27 3.79
N VAL A 82 -5.18 1.22 2.47
CA VAL A 82 -6.09 0.52 1.56
C VAL A 82 -5.47 -0.83 1.17
N PRO A 83 -6.14 -1.97 1.41
CA PRO A 83 -5.58 -3.28 1.11
C PRO A 83 -5.24 -3.44 -0.37
N VAL A 84 -4.11 -4.07 -0.68
CA VAL A 84 -3.69 -4.37 -2.07
C VAL A 84 -4.79 -5.10 -2.86
N SER A 85 -5.60 -5.93 -2.21
CA SER A 85 -6.74 -6.61 -2.85
C SER A 85 -7.79 -5.65 -3.41
N VAL A 86 -7.98 -4.46 -2.81
CA VAL A 86 -8.86 -3.42 -3.35
C VAL A 86 -8.28 -2.86 -4.64
N SER A 87 -6.99 -2.50 -4.64
CA SER A 87 -6.28 -2.02 -5.83
C SER A 87 -6.30 -3.06 -6.96
N LEU A 88 -6.20 -4.34 -6.63
CA LEU A 88 -6.29 -5.44 -7.60
C LEU A 88 -7.67 -5.56 -8.21
N ARG A 89 -8.75 -5.52 -7.41
CA ARG A 89 -10.11 -5.54 -7.96
C ARG A 89 -10.37 -4.32 -8.85
N ALA A 90 -9.88 -3.15 -8.46
CA ALA A 90 -9.96 -1.96 -9.29
C ALA A 90 -9.19 -2.13 -10.62
N PHE A 91 -7.98 -2.71 -10.57
CA PHE A 91 -7.19 -3.03 -11.77
C PHE A 91 -7.89 -4.03 -12.69
N GLU A 92 -8.49 -5.08 -12.14
CA GLU A 92 -9.26 -6.08 -12.89
C GLU A 92 -10.48 -5.46 -13.58
N GLY A 93 -11.13 -4.49 -12.93
CA GLY A 93 -12.31 -3.78 -13.44
C GLY A 93 -12.02 -2.59 -14.38
N LEU A 94 -10.75 -2.26 -14.66
CA LEU A 94 -10.44 -1.19 -15.62
C LEU A 94 -10.90 -1.59 -17.04
N GLU A 95 -11.85 -0.84 -17.59
CA GLU A 95 -12.33 -0.98 -18.98
C GLU A 95 -11.26 -0.50 -19.97
N ALA A 96 -10.74 0.72 -19.77
CA ALA A 96 -9.62 1.27 -20.52
C ALA A 96 -8.28 0.89 -19.84
N LEU A 97 -7.71 -0.24 -20.27
CA LEU A 97 -6.42 -0.72 -19.76
C LEU A 97 -5.25 -0.03 -20.50
N SER A 98 -4.76 1.06 -19.93
CA SER A 98 -3.52 1.74 -20.37
C SER A 98 -2.49 1.74 -19.24
N ILE A 99 -1.22 1.92 -19.58
CA ILE A 99 -0.16 2.02 -18.56
C ILE A 99 -0.43 3.22 -17.65
N ASP A 100 -0.87 4.35 -18.21
CA ASP A 100 -1.18 5.56 -17.44
C ASP A 100 -2.35 5.38 -16.47
N SER A 101 -3.43 4.69 -16.87
CA SER A 101 -4.56 4.44 -15.97
C SER A 101 -4.16 3.55 -14.80
N VAL A 102 -3.28 2.58 -15.03
CA VAL A 102 -2.75 1.70 -13.98
C VAL A 102 -1.78 2.44 -13.06
N VAL A 103 -0.90 3.30 -13.59
CA VAL A 103 0.01 4.14 -12.78
C VAL A 103 -0.79 5.06 -11.87
N ALA A 104 -1.81 5.74 -12.40
CA ALA A 104 -2.70 6.60 -11.61
C ALA A 104 -3.43 5.81 -10.51
N LEU A 105 -3.90 4.60 -10.82
CA LEU A 105 -4.53 3.71 -9.85
C LEU A 105 -3.56 3.28 -8.73
N MET A 106 -2.31 2.94 -9.05
CA MET A 106 -1.32 2.54 -8.05
C MET A 106 -0.95 3.71 -7.13
N ALA A 107 -0.86 4.93 -7.67
CA ALA A 107 -0.57 6.14 -6.91
C ALA A 107 -1.67 6.48 -5.88
N LYS A 108 -2.93 6.13 -6.15
CA LYS A 108 -4.07 6.40 -5.25
C LYS A 108 -3.97 5.68 -3.90
N TYR A 109 -3.34 4.50 -3.85
CA TYR A 109 -3.42 3.58 -2.70
C TYR A 109 -2.06 3.30 -2.03
N THR A 110 -1.16 4.29 -2.02
CA THR A 110 0.24 4.15 -1.58
C THR A 110 0.48 4.28 -0.07
N ILE A 111 -0.53 4.72 0.69
CA ILE A 111 -0.35 5.04 2.10
C ILE A 111 -0.09 3.77 2.92
N MET A 112 1.02 3.79 3.66
CA MET A 112 1.38 2.77 4.63
C MET A 112 1.30 3.32 6.05
N ILE A 113 0.91 2.45 6.98
CA ILE A 113 0.72 2.75 8.40
C ILE A 113 1.45 1.71 9.23
N LEU A 114 2.07 2.15 10.32
CA LEU A 114 2.69 1.27 11.29
C LEU A 114 1.71 1.01 12.44
N ILE A 115 1.34 -0.26 12.64
CA ILE A 115 0.41 -0.71 13.69
C ILE A 115 1.05 -1.83 14.51
N THR A 116 0.44 -2.15 15.65
CA THR A 116 0.85 -3.28 16.49
C THR A 116 0.30 -4.61 15.96
N PRO A 117 0.89 -5.76 16.36
CA PRO A 117 0.32 -7.08 16.04
C PRO A 117 -1.11 -7.30 16.57
N GLU A 118 -1.47 -6.72 17.72
CA GLU A 118 -2.83 -6.84 18.26
C GLU A 118 -3.82 -6.03 17.42
N GLU A 119 -3.42 -4.87 16.90
CA GLU A 119 -4.23 -4.08 15.97
C GLU A 119 -4.42 -4.78 14.61
N ASP A 120 -3.39 -5.46 14.07
CA ASP A 120 -3.55 -6.31 12.87
C ASP A 120 -4.58 -7.44 13.13
N LYS A 121 -4.54 -8.02 14.33
CA LYS A 121 -5.49 -9.04 14.76
C LYS A 121 -6.91 -8.49 14.89
N GLN A 122 -7.09 -7.27 15.41
CA GLN A 122 -8.41 -6.60 15.45
C GLN A 122 -8.96 -6.40 14.03
N LEU A 123 -8.14 -5.90 13.10
CA LEU A 123 -8.52 -5.78 11.69
C LEU A 123 -8.90 -7.14 11.08
N ARG A 124 -8.18 -8.20 11.46
CA ARG A 124 -8.45 -9.57 10.99
C ARG A 124 -9.77 -10.11 11.51
N GLN A 125 -10.07 -9.88 12.78
CA GLN A 125 -11.34 -10.25 13.41
C GLN A 125 -12.53 -9.51 12.79
N ALA A 126 -12.33 -8.24 12.42
CA ALA A 126 -13.32 -7.45 11.69
C ALA A 126 -13.41 -7.80 10.18
N GLY A 127 -12.57 -8.70 9.67
CA GLY A 127 -12.51 -9.06 8.26
C GLY A 127 -11.85 -8.01 7.34
N LEU A 128 -11.29 -6.93 7.89
CA LEU A 128 -10.79 -5.75 7.18
C LEU A 128 -9.34 -5.87 6.68
N VAL A 129 -8.68 -7.03 6.83
CA VAL A 129 -7.31 -7.23 6.31
C VAL A 129 -7.25 -7.20 4.77
N LYS A 130 -8.35 -7.57 4.10
CA LYS A 130 -8.43 -7.65 2.62
C LYS A 130 -9.60 -6.85 2.02
N SER A 131 -10.33 -6.11 2.83
CA SER A 131 -11.50 -5.33 2.44
C SER A 131 -11.48 -3.98 3.15
N MET A 132 -12.26 -3.04 2.62
CA MET A 132 -12.58 -1.80 3.30
C MET A 132 -13.92 -1.96 4.04
N PRO A 133 -14.24 -1.09 5.01
CA PRO A 133 -15.57 -1.05 5.62
C PRO A 133 -16.67 -0.91 4.57
N SER A 134 -17.87 -1.41 4.87
CA SER A 134 -19.01 -1.41 3.93
C SER A 134 -19.49 -0.01 3.56
N ASP A 135 -19.28 0.96 4.45
CA ASP A 135 -19.61 2.38 4.30
C ASP A 135 -18.46 3.19 3.65
N TRP A 136 -17.39 2.53 3.19
CA TRP A 136 -16.24 3.22 2.59
C TRP A 136 -16.58 3.87 1.25
N ASN A 137 -16.42 5.19 1.17
CA ASN A 137 -16.72 6.00 -0.01
C ASN A 137 -15.67 5.91 -1.15
N GLY A 138 -14.59 5.15 -0.96
CA GLY A 138 -13.52 5.01 -1.96
C GLY A 138 -12.43 6.09 -1.90
N GLU A 139 -12.51 7.00 -0.94
CA GLU A 139 -11.57 8.13 -0.78
C GLU A 139 -10.87 8.11 0.58
N GLU A 140 -11.59 7.73 1.64
CA GLU A 140 -11.03 7.79 2.99
C GLU A 140 -10.01 6.67 3.24
N LEU A 141 -8.73 7.00 3.15
CA LEU A 141 -7.65 6.01 3.22
C LEU A 141 -7.53 5.35 4.60
N LEU A 142 -7.97 6.01 5.67
CA LEU A 142 -7.85 5.54 7.05
C LEU A 142 -9.10 4.82 7.59
N ALA A 143 -10.12 4.62 6.74
CA ALA A 143 -11.44 4.13 7.18
C ALA A 143 -11.39 2.81 7.97
N ARG A 144 -10.46 1.89 7.62
CA ARG A 144 -10.33 0.61 8.33
C ARG A 144 -9.99 0.77 9.80
N TYR A 145 -9.09 1.69 10.12
CA TYR A 145 -8.63 1.90 11.50
C TYR A 145 -9.73 2.57 12.32
N ARG A 146 -10.41 3.58 11.77
CA ARG A 146 -11.59 4.19 12.39
C ARG A 146 -12.67 3.15 12.69
N ALA A 147 -12.96 2.26 11.75
CA ALA A 147 -14.01 1.25 11.90
C ALA A 147 -13.80 0.28 13.08
N VAL A 148 -12.55 0.11 13.54
CA VAL A 148 -12.22 -0.75 14.68
C VAL A 148 -11.67 0.03 15.88
N GLY A 149 -11.77 1.37 15.87
CA GLY A 149 -11.32 2.21 16.99
C GLY A 149 -9.80 2.34 17.16
N ILE A 150 -9.02 2.09 16.10
CA ILE A 150 -7.57 2.30 16.12
C ILE A 150 -7.29 3.78 15.81
N GLU A 151 -6.71 4.48 16.77
CA GLU A 151 -6.27 5.85 16.62
C GLU A 151 -4.96 5.93 15.84
N VAL A 152 -4.97 6.66 14.73
CA VAL A 152 -3.83 6.81 13.81
C VAL A 152 -3.46 8.29 13.68
N LYS A 153 -2.17 8.57 13.68
CA LYS A 153 -1.62 9.92 13.51
C LYS A 153 -0.40 9.92 12.58
N ALA A 154 0.05 11.11 12.20
CA ALA A 154 1.29 11.27 11.43
C ALA A 154 2.46 10.61 12.19
N ASN A 155 3.29 9.86 11.48
CA ASN A 155 4.44 9.19 12.08
C ASN A 155 5.61 10.18 12.22
N PRO A 156 6.05 10.53 13.43
CA PRO A 156 7.15 11.49 13.62
C PRO A 156 8.50 10.95 13.13
N SER A 157 8.66 9.63 13.02
CA SER A 157 9.86 9.01 12.46
C SER A 157 9.85 8.95 10.93
N PHE A 158 8.74 9.33 10.30
CA PHE A 158 8.66 9.43 8.86
C PHE A 158 9.34 10.71 8.39
N GLN A 159 10.39 10.58 7.59
CA GLN A 159 11.05 11.73 6.98
C GLN A 159 10.76 11.70 5.48
N PRO A 160 10.00 12.64 4.91
CA PRO A 160 9.84 12.78 3.47
C PRO A 160 11.20 12.82 2.78
N THR A 161 11.32 12.24 1.59
CA THR A 161 12.40 12.66 0.70
C THR A 161 12.13 14.13 0.36
N ALA A 162 13.17 14.98 0.40
CA ALA A 162 13.03 16.34 -0.09
C ALA A 162 12.50 16.25 -1.53
N SER A 163 11.41 16.95 -1.83
CA SER A 163 10.99 17.17 -3.21
C SER A 163 12.19 17.71 -3.95
N GLY A 164 12.73 16.95 -4.92
CA GLY A 164 13.76 17.46 -5.81
C GLY A 164 13.22 18.73 -6.44
N GLY A 165 13.74 19.87 -6.01
CA GLY A 165 13.43 21.14 -6.63
C GLY A 165 14.18 21.22 -7.95
N GLY A 166 13.44 21.57 -9.01
CA GLY A 166 13.97 22.09 -10.27
C GLY A 166 14.56 21.06 -11.20
#